data_AF-A0A1G3ZNL3-F1
#
_entry.id   AF-A0A1G3ZNL3-F1
#
_cell.length_a   1.000
_cell.length_b   1.000
_cell.length_c   1.000
_cell.angle_alpha   90.00
_cell.angle_beta   90.00
_cell.angle_gamma   90.00
#
_symmetry.space_group_name_H-M   'P 1'
#
loop_
_entity.id
_entity.type
_entity.pdbx_description
1 polymer ?
#
loop_
_entity_poly.entity_id
_entity_poly.type
_entity_poly.pdbx_seq_one_letter_code
_entity_poly.pdbx_strand_id
1 'polypeptide(L)'
;MSEVKRIANLLGVKTLSKAQYDSQVPEVKADTVAKLWHGWDKAISAAGLEMDPLYHEEIPLDALADALLSTFRTLGRIPTLWQLHRRSGRSKNTFTRKFGGYPNFKVTVIKHLLSREDLSAQERMNLTAHLVTLTDKIITQSEPAITPHARGRHLGFRAFPFAPTYEAEVVSLFYSVANDLGFEIIAQRPQFPDCEARRLTDPRRGRYTECLIEFEFRSSGFREHKHPTTGCDLVVCWIHDWKDCPLEVIELQSAIRSLDGWK
;
A
#
# COMPACT_ATOMS: atom_id res chain seq x y z
N MET A 1 -7.29 34.90 -14.51
CA MET A 1 -7.63 34.93 -15.94
C MET A 1 -6.77 35.91 -16.74
N SER A 2 -6.51 37.09 -16.18
CA SER A 2 -5.57 38.07 -16.74
C SER A 2 -4.24 37.42 -17.12
N GLU A 3 -3.67 36.57 -16.26
CA GLU A 3 -2.34 35.98 -16.49
C GLU A 3 -2.29 34.95 -17.62
N VAL A 4 -3.23 34.01 -17.68
CA VAL A 4 -3.36 33.05 -18.79
C VAL A 4 -3.57 33.78 -20.12
N LYS A 5 -4.45 34.79 -20.14
CA LYS A 5 -4.70 35.62 -21.32
C LYS A 5 -3.49 36.48 -21.70
N ARG A 6 -2.78 37.04 -20.71
CA ARG A 6 -1.56 37.85 -20.89
C ARG A 6 -0.47 37.01 -21.55
N ILE A 7 -0.25 35.80 -21.06
CA ILE A 7 0.77 34.89 -21.60
C ILE A 7 0.40 34.40 -23.00
N ALA A 8 -0.87 34.07 -23.26
CA ALA A 8 -1.31 33.74 -24.61
C ALA A 8 -1.10 34.89 -25.60
N ASN A 9 -1.43 36.12 -25.19
CA ASN A 9 -1.19 37.33 -26.00
C ASN A 9 0.30 37.59 -26.22
N LEU A 10 1.14 37.40 -25.19
CA LEU A 10 2.60 37.55 -25.29
C LEU A 10 3.19 36.58 -26.33
N LEU A 11 2.70 35.35 -26.36
CA LEU A 11 3.14 34.31 -27.29
C LEU A 11 2.46 34.41 -28.67
N GLY A 12 1.45 35.28 -28.83
CA GLY A 12 0.70 35.42 -30.08
C GLY A 12 -0.09 34.17 -30.47
N VAL A 13 -0.44 33.32 -29.50
CA VAL A 13 -1.11 32.04 -29.72
C VAL A 13 -2.59 32.10 -29.35
N LYS A 14 -3.42 31.39 -30.12
CA LYS A 14 -4.85 31.23 -29.82
C LYS A 14 -5.15 30.05 -28.91
N THR A 15 -4.25 29.08 -28.86
CA THR A 15 -4.29 27.90 -27.97
C THR A 15 -3.05 27.92 -27.08
N LEU A 16 -3.17 27.46 -25.83
CA LEU A 16 -2.07 27.50 -24.87
C LEU A 16 -2.00 26.22 -24.03
N SER A 17 -0.94 25.42 -24.23
CA SER A 17 -0.68 24.25 -23.39
C SER A 17 -0.07 24.63 -22.04
N LYS A 18 -0.16 23.71 -21.06
CA LYS A 18 0.46 23.89 -19.74
C LYS A 18 1.97 24.14 -19.83
N ALA A 19 2.66 23.39 -20.70
CA ALA A 19 4.10 23.51 -20.88
C ALA A 19 4.50 24.87 -21.49
N GLN A 20 3.73 25.36 -22.47
CA GLN A 20 3.94 26.69 -23.05
C GLN A 20 3.66 27.80 -22.03
N TYR A 21 2.64 27.64 -21.19
CA TYR A 21 2.36 28.59 -20.12
C TYR A 21 3.48 28.61 -19.07
N ASP A 22 3.92 27.45 -18.59
CA ASP A 22 4.96 27.35 -17.55
C ASP A 22 6.35 27.74 -18.02
N SER A 23 6.64 27.66 -19.33
CA SER A 23 7.90 28.13 -19.91
C SER A 23 8.07 29.64 -19.85
N GLN A 24 6.98 30.39 -19.69
CA GLN A 24 6.99 31.85 -19.51
C GLN A 24 7.18 32.27 -18.05
N VAL A 25 7.49 31.32 -17.16
CA VAL A 25 7.73 31.54 -15.73
C VAL A 25 6.59 32.34 -15.06
N PRO A 26 5.35 31.83 -15.11
CA PRO A 26 4.18 32.49 -14.54
C PRO A 26 4.26 32.53 -13.01
N GLU A 27 3.64 33.54 -12.40
CA GLU A 27 3.54 33.66 -10.94
C GLU A 27 2.83 32.44 -10.31
N VAL A 28 1.79 31.95 -10.98
CA VAL A 28 1.05 30.73 -10.59
C VAL A 28 1.20 29.68 -11.68
N LYS A 29 1.77 28.52 -11.32
CA LYS A 29 1.96 27.39 -12.23
C LYS A 29 0.66 26.84 -12.82
N ALA A 30 0.75 26.28 -14.03
CA ALA A 30 -0.40 25.77 -14.78
C ALA A 30 -1.25 24.76 -14.00
N ASP A 31 -0.61 23.90 -13.20
CA ASP A 31 -1.31 22.90 -12.40
C ASP A 31 -2.15 23.50 -11.28
N THR A 32 -1.67 24.57 -10.65
CA THR A 32 -2.43 25.29 -9.61
C THR A 32 -3.63 25.99 -10.23
N VAL A 33 -3.45 26.62 -11.40
CA VAL A 33 -4.56 27.19 -12.18
C VAL A 33 -5.58 26.11 -12.55
N ALA A 34 -5.12 24.96 -13.08
CA ALA A 34 -6.01 23.87 -13.46
C ALA A 34 -6.81 23.31 -12.28
N LYS A 35 -6.21 23.23 -11.08
CA LYS A 35 -6.92 22.81 -9.86
C LYS A 35 -8.03 23.78 -9.48
N LEU A 36 -7.75 25.07 -9.46
CA LEU A 36 -8.72 26.12 -9.12
C LEU A 36 -9.91 26.16 -10.08
N TRP A 37 -9.68 25.82 -11.35
CA TRP A 37 -10.69 25.86 -12.41
C TRP A 37 -11.31 24.49 -12.71
N HIS A 38 -10.98 23.46 -11.93
CA HIS A 38 -11.44 22.08 -12.16
C HIS A 38 -11.16 21.56 -13.57
N GLY A 39 -10.02 21.96 -14.14
CA GLY A 39 -9.62 21.65 -15.52
C GLY A 39 -8.77 22.76 -16.14
N TRP A 40 -7.75 22.39 -16.91
CA TRP A 40 -6.96 23.35 -17.68
C TRP A 40 -7.75 23.89 -18.87
N ASP A 41 -8.49 23.02 -19.54
CA ASP A 41 -9.47 23.34 -20.56
C ASP A 41 -10.49 24.38 -20.09
N LYS A 42 -11.03 24.24 -18.89
CA LYS A 42 -11.94 25.24 -18.31
C LYS A 42 -11.26 26.58 -18.08
N ALA A 43 -10.01 26.58 -17.64
CA ALA A 43 -9.22 27.79 -17.50
C ALA A 43 -8.94 28.46 -18.86
N ILE A 44 -8.61 27.69 -19.90
CA ILE A 44 -8.39 28.20 -21.27
C ILE A 44 -9.69 28.81 -21.83
N SER A 45 -10.83 28.13 -21.66
CA SER A 45 -12.14 28.61 -22.11
C SER A 45 -12.52 29.92 -21.43
N ALA A 46 -12.37 29.99 -20.10
CA ALA A 46 -12.64 31.19 -19.32
C ALA A 46 -11.67 32.36 -19.63
N ALA A 47 -10.51 32.08 -20.24
CA ALA A 47 -9.58 33.12 -20.72
C ALA A 47 -9.98 33.68 -22.09
N GLY A 48 -10.98 33.08 -22.76
CA GLY A 48 -11.38 33.39 -24.13
C GLY A 48 -10.42 32.85 -25.18
N LEU A 49 -9.68 31.78 -24.86
CA LEU A 49 -8.75 31.12 -25.77
C LEU A 49 -9.41 29.89 -26.43
N GLU A 50 -8.92 29.52 -27.61
CA GLU A 50 -9.36 28.33 -28.32
C GLU A 50 -8.81 27.06 -27.64
N MET A 51 -9.58 25.96 -27.69
CA MET A 51 -9.10 24.67 -27.21
C MET A 51 -8.00 24.14 -28.13
N ASP A 52 -7.07 23.38 -27.53
CA ASP A 52 -6.05 22.66 -28.30
C ASP A 52 -6.74 21.73 -29.34
N PRO A 53 -6.28 21.66 -30.60
CA PRO A 53 -6.85 20.77 -31.60
C PRO A 53 -6.82 19.28 -31.22
N LEU A 54 -5.94 18.89 -30.31
CA LEU A 54 -5.82 17.54 -29.75
C LEU A 54 -6.66 17.35 -28.48
N TYR A 55 -7.38 18.37 -28.03
CA TYR A 55 -8.35 18.23 -26.95
C TYR A 55 -9.50 17.34 -27.41
N HIS A 56 -9.73 16.27 -26.65
CA HIS A 56 -10.91 15.45 -26.82
C HIS A 56 -11.90 15.79 -25.70
N GLU A 57 -13.13 16.14 -26.07
CA GLU A 57 -14.21 16.32 -25.12
C GLU A 57 -14.37 15.11 -24.21
N GLU A 58 -14.80 15.37 -22.98
CA GLU A 58 -15.04 14.32 -22.01
C GLU A 58 -16.09 13.34 -22.55
N ILE A 59 -15.74 12.05 -22.58
CA ILE A 59 -16.65 11.03 -23.10
C ILE A 59 -17.89 10.97 -22.20
N PRO A 60 -19.10 11.17 -22.74
CA PRO A 60 -20.33 11.16 -21.96
C PRO A 60 -20.51 9.85 -21.20
N LEU A 61 -21.11 9.91 -20.01
CA LEU A 61 -21.38 8.72 -19.20
C LEU A 61 -22.21 7.69 -19.97
N ASP A 62 -23.14 8.15 -20.82
CA ASP A 62 -23.94 7.29 -21.69
C ASP A 62 -23.08 6.44 -22.64
N ALA A 63 -22.10 7.06 -23.31
CA ALA A 63 -21.20 6.34 -24.22
C ALA A 63 -20.32 5.32 -23.48
N LEU A 64 -19.95 5.62 -22.22
CA LEU A 64 -19.23 4.66 -21.37
C LEU A 64 -20.15 3.51 -20.91
N ALA A 65 -21.41 3.81 -20.63
CA ALA A 65 -22.43 2.84 -20.28
C ALA A 65 -22.74 1.90 -21.43
N ASP A 66 -22.86 2.41 -22.65
CA ASP A 66 -23.09 1.61 -23.86
C ASP A 66 -21.90 0.70 -24.17
N ALA A 67 -20.67 1.18 -23.96
CA ALA A 67 -19.48 0.36 -24.11
C ALA A 67 -19.46 -0.80 -23.10
N LEU A 68 -19.85 -0.55 -21.84
CA LEU A 68 -19.95 -1.59 -20.82
C LEU A 68 -21.10 -2.55 -21.12
N LEU A 69 -22.27 -2.05 -21.50
CA LEU A 69 -23.47 -2.85 -21.78
C LEU A 69 -23.28 -3.74 -23.00
N SER A 70 -22.76 -3.22 -24.12
CA SER A 70 -22.45 -4.02 -25.30
C SER A 70 -21.43 -5.13 -24.99
N THR A 71 -20.41 -4.82 -24.19
CA THR A 71 -19.42 -5.81 -23.75
C THR A 71 -20.04 -6.84 -22.81
N PHE A 72 -20.90 -6.42 -21.88
CA PHE A 72 -21.64 -7.29 -20.97
C PHE A 72 -22.54 -8.26 -21.74
N ARG A 73 -23.32 -7.75 -22.70
CA ARG A 73 -24.17 -8.55 -23.61
C ARG A 73 -23.35 -9.58 -24.38
N THR A 74 -22.18 -9.18 -24.88
CA THR A 74 -21.29 -10.08 -25.64
C THR A 74 -20.67 -11.17 -24.77
N LEU A 75 -20.34 -10.87 -23.52
CA LEU A 75 -19.63 -11.81 -22.62
C LEU A 75 -20.57 -12.61 -21.71
N GLY A 76 -21.84 -12.22 -21.59
CA GLY A 76 -22.79 -12.75 -20.61
C GLY A 76 -22.43 -12.45 -19.15
N ARG A 77 -21.44 -11.57 -18.90
CA ARG A 77 -20.93 -11.23 -17.56
C ARG A 77 -20.26 -9.87 -17.55
N ILE A 78 -20.10 -9.27 -16.37
CA ILE A 78 -19.42 -7.98 -16.22
C ILE A 78 -17.95 -8.11 -16.69
N PRO A 79 -17.50 -7.26 -17.64
CA PRO A 79 -16.14 -7.33 -18.16
C PRO A 79 -15.07 -6.92 -17.14
N THR A 80 -13.87 -7.46 -17.33
CA THR A 80 -12.65 -6.87 -16.74
C THR A 80 -12.29 -5.57 -17.47
N LEU A 81 -11.49 -4.71 -16.81
CA LEU A 81 -11.01 -3.47 -17.41
C LEU A 81 -10.31 -3.70 -18.76
N TRP A 82 -9.54 -4.78 -18.87
CA TRP A 82 -8.85 -5.16 -20.11
C TRP A 82 -9.82 -5.59 -21.21
N GLN A 83 -10.85 -6.36 -20.89
CA GLN A 83 -11.87 -6.76 -21.85
C GLN A 83 -12.65 -5.56 -22.38
N LEU A 84 -12.99 -4.62 -21.50
CA LEU A 84 -13.68 -3.39 -21.85
C LEU A 84 -12.80 -2.47 -22.72
N HIS A 85 -11.55 -2.25 -22.33
CA HIS A 85 -10.56 -1.50 -23.12
C HIS A 85 -10.40 -2.07 -24.53
N ARG A 86 -10.17 -3.38 -24.63
CA ARG A 86 -9.93 -4.05 -25.92
C ARG A 86 -11.14 -3.98 -26.86
N ARG A 87 -12.35 -4.05 -26.32
CA ARG A 87 -13.59 -4.06 -27.12
C ARG A 87 -14.10 -2.67 -27.46
N SER A 88 -13.94 -1.70 -26.56
CA SER A 88 -14.36 -0.32 -26.78
C SER A 88 -13.36 0.49 -27.63
N GLY A 89 -12.11 0.03 -27.76
CA GLY A 89 -11.02 0.80 -28.38
C GLY A 89 -10.58 2.01 -27.55
N ARG A 90 -11.12 2.20 -26.33
CA ARG A 90 -10.84 3.35 -25.47
C ARG A 90 -9.76 3.01 -24.45
N SER A 91 -8.88 3.96 -24.15
CA SER A 91 -7.84 3.80 -23.13
C SER A 91 -8.40 3.35 -21.79
N LYS A 92 -7.64 2.54 -21.04
CA LYS A 92 -8.04 2.12 -19.67
C LYS A 92 -8.30 3.31 -18.76
N ASN A 93 -7.55 4.39 -18.94
CA ASN A 93 -7.65 5.60 -18.12
C ASN A 93 -9.02 6.26 -18.24
N THR A 94 -9.71 6.08 -19.37
CA THR A 94 -11.09 6.52 -19.59
C THR A 94 -12.06 5.93 -18.57
N PHE A 95 -11.81 4.70 -18.11
CA PHE A 95 -12.68 3.96 -17.18
C PHE A 95 -12.22 4.00 -15.73
N THR A 96 -11.09 4.65 -15.42
CA THR A 96 -10.51 4.60 -14.07
C THR A 96 -10.27 5.97 -13.46
N ARG A 97 -9.65 6.90 -14.21
CA ARG A 97 -9.11 8.14 -13.64
C ARG A 97 -10.20 9.04 -13.04
N LYS A 98 -11.31 9.24 -13.75
CA LYS A 98 -12.45 10.05 -13.29
C LYS A 98 -13.19 9.44 -12.09
N PHE A 99 -13.18 8.12 -11.99
CA PHE A 99 -14.01 7.38 -11.03
C PHE A 99 -13.24 6.98 -9.77
N GLY A 100 -11.93 7.24 -9.69
CA GLY A 100 -11.10 6.74 -8.59
C GLY A 100 -10.88 5.23 -8.65
N GLY A 101 -10.94 4.64 -9.86
CA GLY A 101 -10.72 3.22 -10.10
C GLY A 101 -11.87 2.50 -10.80
N TYR A 102 -11.57 1.30 -11.32
CA TYR A 102 -12.53 0.49 -12.07
C TYR A 102 -13.73 -0.01 -11.23
N PRO A 103 -13.61 -0.34 -9.93
CA PRO A 103 -14.77 -0.68 -9.10
C PRO A 103 -15.81 0.44 -9.05
N ASN A 104 -15.39 1.67 -8.79
CA ASN A 104 -16.26 2.85 -8.72
C ASN A 104 -16.87 3.20 -10.08
N PHE A 105 -16.11 3.03 -11.16
CA PHE A 105 -16.63 3.15 -12.52
C PHE A 105 -17.80 2.18 -12.76
N LYS A 106 -17.63 0.90 -12.43
CA LYS A 106 -18.70 -0.10 -12.57
C LYS A 106 -19.91 0.28 -11.75
N VAL A 107 -19.75 0.69 -10.48
CA VAL A 107 -20.88 1.13 -9.64
C VAL A 107 -21.63 2.28 -10.30
N THR A 108 -20.91 3.31 -10.75
CA THR A 108 -21.50 4.51 -11.37
C THR A 108 -22.26 4.16 -12.64
N VAL A 109 -21.62 3.42 -13.55
CA VAL A 109 -22.22 3.04 -14.84
C VAL A 109 -23.36 2.05 -14.67
N ILE A 110 -23.25 1.07 -13.77
CA ILE A 110 -24.33 0.11 -13.53
C ILE A 110 -25.55 0.81 -12.94
N LYS A 111 -25.38 1.74 -11.98
CA LYS A 111 -26.48 2.57 -11.48
C LYS A 111 -27.15 3.36 -12.60
N HIS A 112 -26.36 3.98 -13.48
CA HIS A 112 -26.85 4.72 -14.64
C HIS A 112 -27.62 3.84 -15.63
N LEU A 113 -27.13 2.63 -15.90
CA LEU A 113 -27.82 1.66 -16.74
C LEU A 113 -29.15 1.22 -16.12
N LEU A 114 -29.18 0.97 -14.81
CA LEU A 114 -30.41 0.54 -14.11
C LEU A 114 -31.49 1.63 -14.08
N SER A 115 -31.14 2.92 -14.23
CA SER A 115 -32.15 3.99 -14.40
C SER A 115 -32.73 4.07 -15.82
N ARG A 116 -32.20 3.33 -16.79
CA ARG A 116 -32.73 3.30 -18.15
C ARG A 116 -33.86 2.26 -18.29
N GLU A 117 -34.70 2.47 -19.30
CA GLU A 117 -35.84 1.60 -19.63
C GLU A 117 -35.50 0.50 -20.66
N ASP A 118 -34.36 0.59 -21.33
CA ASP A 118 -33.95 -0.25 -22.47
C ASP A 118 -33.30 -1.61 -22.07
N LEU A 119 -33.33 -1.95 -20.78
CA LEU A 119 -32.80 -3.21 -20.26
C LEU A 119 -33.87 -4.28 -20.18
N SER A 120 -33.56 -5.49 -20.65
CA SER A 120 -34.40 -6.66 -20.38
C SER A 120 -34.42 -7.03 -18.90
N ALA A 121 -35.44 -7.77 -18.47
CA ALA A 121 -35.57 -8.21 -17.08
C ALA A 121 -34.35 -9.00 -16.59
N GLN A 122 -33.79 -9.86 -17.44
CA GLN A 122 -32.60 -10.66 -17.11
C GLN A 122 -31.34 -9.79 -16.95
N GLU A 123 -31.15 -8.80 -17.82
CA GLU A 123 -30.02 -7.86 -17.72
C GLU A 123 -30.12 -7.05 -16.43
N ARG A 124 -31.31 -6.54 -16.12
CA ARG A 124 -31.59 -5.80 -14.88
C ARG A 124 -31.27 -6.63 -13.65
N MET A 125 -31.69 -7.90 -13.63
CA MET A 125 -31.39 -8.82 -12.52
C MET A 125 -29.89 -9.05 -12.35
N ASN A 126 -29.18 -9.38 -13.44
CA ASN A 126 -27.74 -9.66 -13.41
C ASN A 126 -26.92 -8.43 -12.98
N LEU A 127 -27.26 -7.25 -13.51
CA LEU A 127 -26.59 -5.99 -13.17
C LEU A 127 -26.86 -5.59 -11.70
N THR A 128 -28.09 -5.79 -11.21
CA THR A 128 -28.45 -5.52 -9.82
C THR A 128 -27.67 -6.42 -8.85
N ALA A 129 -27.60 -7.73 -9.13
CA ALA A 129 -26.82 -8.67 -8.32
C ALA A 129 -25.34 -8.26 -8.25
N HIS A 130 -24.75 -7.88 -9.39
CA HIS A 130 -23.38 -7.37 -9.42
C HIS A 130 -23.19 -6.06 -8.67
N LEU A 131 -24.15 -5.13 -8.72
CA LEU A 131 -24.09 -3.86 -8.00
C LEU A 131 -24.05 -4.09 -6.49
N VAL A 132 -24.89 -4.98 -5.96
CA VAL A 132 -24.88 -5.36 -4.54
C VAL A 132 -23.49 -5.88 -4.14
N THR A 133 -22.97 -6.88 -4.86
CA THR A 133 -21.65 -7.45 -4.57
C THR A 133 -20.52 -6.42 -4.64
N LEU A 134 -20.58 -5.46 -5.57
CA LEU A 134 -19.56 -4.41 -5.70
C LEU A 134 -19.66 -3.40 -4.55
N THR A 135 -20.86 -3.04 -4.14
CA THR A 135 -21.09 -2.05 -3.09
C THR A 135 -20.68 -2.62 -1.73
N ASP A 136 -21.01 -3.88 -1.45
CA ASP A 136 -20.58 -4.58 -0.23
C ASP A 136 -19.05 -4.63 -0.13
N LYS A 137 -18.37 -4.97 -1.23
CA LYS A 137 -16.89 -4.99 -1.26
C LYS A 137 -16.27 -3.61 -1.02
N ILE A 138 -16.90 -2.54 -1.49
CA ILE A 138 -16.41 -1.17 -1.29
C ILE A 138 -16.64 -0.73 0.17
N ILE A 139 -17.79 -1.06 0.75
CA ILE A 139 -18.09 -0.76 2.17
C ILE A 139 -17.10 -1.47 3.10
N THR A 140 -16.82 -2.75 2.86
CA THR A 140 -15.87 -3.54 3.65
C THR A 140 -14.41 -3.09 3.49
N GLN A 141 -14.09 -2.31 2.46
CA GLN A 141 -12.76 -1.71 2.25
C GLN A 141 -12.59 -0.33 2.89
N SER A 142 -13.57 0.16 3.67
CA SER A 142 -13.34 1.33 4.53
C SER A 142 -12.17 1.05 5.49
N GLU A 143 -11.29 2.05 5.68
CA GLU A 143 -10.07 1.91 6.48
C GLU A 143 -10.41 1.28 7.83
N PRO A 144 -9.75 0.16 8.23
CA PRO A 144 -10.02 -0.45 9.51
C PRO A 144 -9.74 0.60 10.60
N ALA A 145 -10.66 0.74 11.55
CA ALA A 145 -10.43 1.57 12.72
C ALA A 145 -9.08 1.17 13.34
N ILE A 146 -8.19 2.14 13.55
CA ILE A 146 -6.87 1.89 14.12
C ILE A 146 -7.07 1.38 15.55
N THR A 147 -7.02 0.06 15.72
CA THR A 147 -7.00 -0.56 17.05
C THR A 147 -5.62 -0.33 17.65
N PRO A 148 -5.51 0.27 18.85
CA PRO A 148 -4.22 0.41 19.51
C PRO A 148 -3.54 -0.96 19.65
N HIS A 149 -2.25 -1.03 19.31
CA HIS A 149 -1.46 -2.25 19.53
C HIS A 149 -1.46 -2.64 21.01
N ALA A 150 -1.63 -3.93 21.29
CA ALA A 150 -1.52 -4.47 22.63
C ALA A 150 -0.12 -4.19 23.20
N ARG A 151 -0.04 -3.85 24.50
CA ARG A 151 1.22 -3.58 25.18
C ARG A 151 1.40 -4.58 26.31
N GLY A 152 2.61 -5.13 26.46
CA GLY A 152 2.95 -5.96 27.61
C GLY A 152 3.12 -5.14 28.88
N ARG A 153 3.59 -5.78 29.96
CA ARG A 153 3.90 -5.07 31.22
C ARG A 153 4.93 -3.95 30.97
N HIS A 154 4.82 -2.83 31.66
CA HIS A 154 5.84 -1.79 31.59
C HIS A 154 7.15 -2.29 32.21
N LEU A 155 8.25 -2.19 31.45
CA LEU A 155 9.62 -2.54 31.84
C LEU A 155 10.44 -1.30 32.22
N GLY A 156 10.18 -0.15 31.59
CA GLY A 156 11.02 1.05 31.75
C GLY A 156 12.46 0.87 31.24
N PHE A 157 12.69 -0.06 30.30
CA PHE A 157 14.01 -0.47 29.84
C PHE A 157 14.36 0.14 28.48
N ARG A 158 15.32 1.07 28.48
CA ARG A 158 15.84 1.75 27.27
C ARG A 158 14.71 2.24 26.34
N ALA A 159 14.82 1.99 25.04
CA ALA A 159 13.83 2.39 24.03
C ALA A 159 12.56 1.51 24.03
N PHE A 160 12.51 0.43 24.82
CA PHE A 160 11.40 -0.53 24.86
C PHE A 160 10.75 -0.53 26.26
N PRO A 161 9.88 0.45 26.55
CA PRO A 161 9.30 0.61 27.86
C PRO A 161 8.27 -0.47 28.22
N PHE A 162 7.89 -1.35 27.29
CA PHE A 162 6.93 -2.44 27.51
C PHE A 162 7.52 -3.79 27.08
N ALA A 163 7.07 -4.86 27.73
CA ALA A 163 7.44 -6.21 27.38
C ALA A 163 6.89 -6.59 25.99
N PRO A 164 7.67 -7.34 25.20
CA PRO A 164 7.17 -7.93 23.96
C PRO A 164 5.88 -8.72 24.18
N THR A 165 5.00 -8.65 23.20
CA THR A 165 3.72 -9.36 23.11
C THR A 165 3.65 -10.31 21.91
N TYR A 166 4.59 -10.18 20.97
CA TYR A 166 4.75 -11.04 19.80
C TYR A 166 6.21 -11.02 19.31
N GLU A 167 6.53 -11.84 18.31
CA GLU A 167 7.89 -12.15 17.86
C GLU A 167 8.68 -10.93 17.35
N ALA A 168 8.09 -10.06 16.51
CA ALA A 168 8.85 -8.92 15.96
C ALA A 168 9.28 -7.90 17.03
N GLU A 169 8.57 -7.83 18.16
CA GLU A 169 9.00 -7.05 19.32
C GLU A 169 10.20 -7.70 20.03
N VAL A 170 10.30 -9.04 20.03
CA VAL A 170 11.49 -9.77 20.51
C VAL A 170 12.69 -9.46 19.63
N VAL A 171 12.53 -9.51 18.31
CA VAL A 171 13.58 -9.15 17.33
C VAL A 171 14.08 -7.73 17.60
N SER A 172 13.15 -6.78 17.70
CA SER A 172 13.47 -5.37 17.91
C SER A 172 14.20 -5.13 19.24
N LEU A 173 13.73 -5.76 20.31
CA LEU A 173 14.36 -5.68 21.63
C LEU A 173 15.77 -6.28 21.60
N PHE A 174 15.95 -7.48 21.03
CA PHE A 174 17.25 -8.13 20.93
C PHE A 174 18.26 -7.26 20.19
N TYR A 175 17.90 -6.70 19.03
CA TYR A 175 18.78 -5.78 18.30
C TYR A 175 19.19 -4.55 19.11
N SER A 176 18.35 -4.07 20.02
CA SER A 176 18.68 -2.94 20.89
C SER A 176 19.67 -3.27 22.03
N VAL A 177 19.90 -4.56 22.29
CA VAL A 177 20.81 -5.05 23.35
C VAL A 177 21.86 -6.05 22.84
N ALA A 178 21.91 -6.31 21.54
CA ALA A 178 22.72 -7.37 20.96
C ALA A 178 24.20 -7.24 21.36
N ASN A 179 24.75 -6.02 21.26
CA ASN A 179 26.13 -5.75 21.66
C ASN A 179 26.38 -6.01 23.15
N ASP A 180 25.44 -5.65 24.03
CA ASP A 180 25.57 -5.90 25.47
C ASP A 180 25.53 -7.41 25.79
N LEU A 181 24.81 -8.18 24.97
CA LEU A 181 24.76 -9.64 25.04
C LEU A 181 25.92 -10.32 24.31
N GLY A 182 26.87 -9.56 23.75
CA GLY A 182 28.04 -10.08 23.05
C GLY A 182 27.78 -10.53 21.62
N PHE A 183 26.77 -9.97 20.95
CA PHE A 183 26.44 -10.24 19.55
C PHE A 183 26.65 -9.02 18.67
N GLU A 184 27.29 -9.23 17.52
CA GLU A 184 27.32 -8.27 16.42
C GLU A 184 26.38 -8.75 15.32
N ILE A 185 25.38 -7.94 14.97
CA ILE A 185 24.40 -8.29 13.95
C ILE A 185 25.00 -8.06 12.56
N ILE A 186 24.97 -9.08 11.71
CA ILE A 186 25.43 -9.01 10.32
C ILE A 186 24.26 -8.73 9.39
N ALA A 187 23.18 -9.51 9.49
CA ALA A 187 22.01 -9.34 8.65
C ALA A 187 20.73 -9.90 9.29
N GLN A 188 19.61 -9.19 9.09
CA GLN A 188 18.28 -9.77 9.18
C GLN A 188 17.93 -10.42 7.84
N ARG A 189 17.39 -11.64 7.87
CA ARG A 189 17.17 -12.47 6.69
C ARG A 189 15.66 -12.64 6.43
N PRO A 190 15.22 -12.66 5.16
CA PRO A 190 13.83 -12.92 4.81
C PRO A 190 13.47 -14.41 4.80
N GLN A 191 14.43 -15.30 5.07
CA GLN A 191 14.24 -16.74 5.18
C GLN A 191 15.01 -17.28 6.38
N PHE A 192 14.51 -18.39 6.91
CA PHE A 192 15.11 -19.14 8.01
C PHE A 192 16.63 -19.40 7.85
N PRO A 193 17.41 -19.31 8.95
CA PRO A 193 17.05 -18.62 10.19
C PRO A 193 17.06 -17.09 10.06
N ASP A 194 16.27 -16.41 10.88
CA ASP A 194 15.95 -14.98 10.80
C ASP A 194 17.16 -14.04 10.82
N CYS A 195 18.27 -14.44 11.45
CA CYS A 195 19.39 -13.54 11.69
C CYS A 195 20.73 -14.24 11.55
N GLU A 196 21.65 -13.54 10.89
CA GLU A 196 23.08 -13.82 10.87
C GLU A 196 23.77 -12.84 11.81
N ALA A 197 24.52 -13.38 12.77
CA ALA A 197 25.28 -12.61 13.73
C ALA A 197 26.67 -13.21 13.94
N ARG A 198 27.53 -12.44 14.60
CA ARG A 198 28.77 -12.94 15.20
C ARG A 198 28.63 -12.90 16.71
N ARG A 199 28.88 -14.02 17.40
CA ARG A 199 28.84 -14.12 18.86
C ARG A 199 30.24 -14.10 19.44
N LEU A 200 30.44 -13.28 20.47
CA LEU A 200 31.68 -13.22 21.24
C LEU A 200 31.86 -14.52 22.04
N THR A 201 32.85 -15.33 21.67
CA THR A 201 33.14 -16.63 22.29
C THR A 201 34.37 -16.61 23.18
N ASP A 202 35.31 -15.68 22.94
CA ASP A 202 36.45 -15.41 23.83
C ASP A 202 36.54 -13.90 24.12
N PRO A 203 35.90 -13.41 25.20
CA PRO A 203 35.94 -12.01 25.58
C PRO A 203 37.34 -11.46 25.84
N ARG A 204 38.27 -12.30 26.33
CA ARG A 204 39.64 -11.86 26.66
C ARG A 204 40.44 -11.56 25.39
N ARG A 205 40.17 -12.30 24.33
CA ARG A 205 40.83 -12.13 23.02
C ARG A 205 39.99 -11.40 21.99
N GLY A 206 38.76 -11.01 22.33
CA GLY A 206 37.82 -10.39 21.40
C GLY A 206 37.48 -11.28 20.21
N ARG A 207 37.41 -12.62 20.39
CA ARG A 207 37.10 -13.53 19.28
C ARG A 207 35.62 -13.76 19.14
N TYR A 208 35.18 -13.70 17.90
CA TYR A 208 33.81 -13.95 17.50
C TYR A 208 33.71 -15.17 16.59
N THR A 209 32.59 -15.87 16.67
CA THR A 209 32.20 -16.94 15.73
C THR A 209 30.87 -16.60 15.09
N GLU A 210 30.65 -17.06 13.86
CA GLU A 210 29.34 -16.98 13.22
C GLU A 210 28.29 -17.69 14.08
N CYS A 211 27.08 -17.12 14.09
CA CYS A 211 25.95 -17.60 14.84
C CYS A 211 24.67 -17.25 14.08
N LEU A 212 23.94 -18.28 13.68
CA LEU A 212 22.64 -18.19 13.05
C LEU A 212 21.54 -18.27 14.12
N ILE A 213 20.66 -17.29 14.12
CA ILE A 213 19.67 -17.09 15.19
C ILE A 213 18.26 -17.12 14.59
N GLU A 214 17.39 -17.92 15.21
CA GLU A 214 15.94 -17.84 15.00
C GLU A 214 15.28 -17.09 16.16
N PHE A 215 14.34 -16.19 15.85
CA PHE A 215 13.59 -15.47 16.86
C PHE A 215 12.21 -16.07 17.07
N GLU A 216 11.80 -16.16 18.32
CA GLU A 216 10.48 -16.67 18.65
C GLU A 216 9.87 -15.88 19.80
N PHE A 217 8.53 -15.76 19.85
CA PHE A 217 7.91 -15.23 21.06
C PHE A 217 8.05 -16.22 22.23
N ARG A 218 7.79 -17.50 21.96
CA ARG A 218 8.02 -18.62 22.89
C ARG A 218 8.92 -19.63 22.22
N SER A 219 9.89 -20.21 22.94
CA SER A 219 10.80 -21.20 22.34
C SER A 219 10.10 -22.38 21.67
N SER A 220 8.91 -22.78 22.14
CA SER A 220 8.08 -23.81 21.53
C SER A 220 7.62 -23.48 20.10
N GLY A 221 7.55 -22.18 19.74
CA GLY A 221 7.22 -21.69 18.40
C GLY A 221 8.14 -22.26 17.33
N PHE A 222 9.45 -22.40 17.62
CA PHE A 222 10.43 -23.00 16.71
C PHE A 222 9.98 -24.39 16.22
N ARG A 223 9.46 -25.21 17.16
CA ARG A 223 8.95 -26.54 16.87
C ARG A 223 7.58 -26.49 16.18
N GLU A 224 6.70 -25.59 16.59
CA GLU A 224 5.36 -25.42 16.02
C GLU A 224 5.41 -25.01 14.54
N HIS A 225 6.35 -24.11 14.20
CA HIS A 225 6.66 -23.69 12.84
C HIS A 225 7.45 -24.73 12.03
N LYS A 226 7.90 -25.83 12.67
CA LYS A 226 8.65 -26.94 12.07
C LYS A 226 9.99 -26.51 11.47
N HIS A 227 10.69 -25.59 12.12
CA HIS A 227 12.03 -25.20 11.70
C HIS A 227 13.02 -26.37 11.88
N PRO A 228 13.94 -26.56 10.92
CA PRO A 228 14.97 -27.58 11.04
C PRO A 228 16.01 -27.16 12.08
N THR A 229 16.49 -28.10 12.88
CA THR A 229 17.58 -27.85 13.85
C THR A 229 18.94 -27.73 13.16
N THR A 230 19.08 -28.25 11.94
CA THR A 230 20.28 -28.09 11.13
C THR A 230 20.26 -26.74 10.42
N GLY A 231 21.34 -25.96 10.56
CA GLY A 231 21.45 -24.64 9.93
C GLY A 231 20.92 -23.50 10.79
N CYS A 232 20.73 -23.72 12.09
CA CYS A 232 20.45 -22.72 13.10
C CYS A 232 21.23 -23.07 14.36
N ASP A 233 21.87 -22.09 14.99
CA ASP A 233 22.76 -22.31 16.14
C ASP A 233 22.08 -21.93 17.46
N LEU A 234 21.16 -20.97 17.42
CA LEU A 234 20.59 -20.35 18.60
C LEU A 234 19.12 -19.98 18.40
N VAL A 235 18.28 -20.21 19.40
CA VAL A 235 16.94 -19.61 19.49
C VAL A 235 16.98 -18.46 20.49
N VAL A 236 16.56 -17.26 20.09
CA VAL A 236 16.33 -16.14 21.00
C VAL A 236 14.83 -15.96 21.17
N CYS A 237 14.34 -16.07 22.40
CA CYS A 237 12.91 -15.95 22.68
C CYS A 237 12.57 -15.06 23.86
N TRP A 238 11.32 -14.58 23.94
CA TRP A 238 10.87 -13.86 25.13
C TRP A 238 10.60 -14.80 26.30
N ILE A 239 10.00 -15.97 26.04
CA ILE A 239 9.64 -16.97 27.05
C ILE A 239 10.23 -18.33 26.64
N HIS A 240 11.04 -18.92 27.52
CA HIS A 240 11.56 -20.27 27.29
C HIS A 240 10.66 -21.32 27.95
N ASP A 241 9.79 -21.94 27.15
CA ASP A 241 8.81 -22.95 27.55
C ASP A 241 9.12 -24.37 27.02
N TRP A 242 10.14 -24.54 26.18
CA TRP A 242 10.53 -25.82 25.59
C TRP A 242 11.82 -26.35 26.20
N LYS A 243 11.70 -27.05 27.34
CA LYS A 243 12.85 -27.56 28.12
C LYS A 243 13.78 -28.50 27.36
N ASP A 244 13.23 -29.31 26.45
CA ASP A 244 13.98 -30.29 25.65
C ASP A 244 14.36 -29.71 24.27
N CYS A 245 14.56 -28.39 24.17
CA CYS A 245 15.01 -27.76 22.94
C CYS A 245 16.40 -28.29 22.57
N PRO A 246 16.60 -28.80 21.35
CA PRO A 246 17.89 -29.36 20.92
C PRO A 246 18.93 -28.29 20.58
N LEU A 247 18.52 -27.02 20.47
CA LEU A 247 19.39 -25.88 20.24
C LEU A 247 19.61 -25.11 21.53
N GLU A 248 20.68 -24.31 21.57
CA GLU A 248 20.86 -23.34 22.64
C GLU A 248 19.70 -22.34 22.61
N VAL A 249 19.23 -21.90 23.79
CA VAL A 249 18.16 -20.91 23.91
C VAL A 249 18.60 -19.77 24.81
N ILE A 250 18.47 -18.54 24.31
CA ILE A 250 18.54 -17.34 25.14
C ILE A 250 17.11 -16.85 25.41
N GLU A 251 16.71 -16.91 26.68
CA GLU A 251 15.48 -16.26 27.15
C GLU A 251 15.76 -14.78 27.44
N LEU A 252 15.31 -13.91 26.53
CA LEU A 252 15.56 -12.47 26.57
C LEU A 252 14.95 -11.81 27.81
N GLN A 253 13.80 -12.30 28.31
CA GLN A 253 13.18 -11.77 29.54
C GLN A 253 14.08 -11.89 30.77
N SER A 254 14.91 -12.93 30.82
CA SER A 254 15.88 -13.14 31.90
C SER A 254 17.20 -12.46 31.59
N ALA A 255 17.68 -12.56 30.35
CA ALA A 255 18.96 -12.00 29.91
C ALA A 255 19.07 -10.48 30.09
N ILE A 256 17.99 -9.72 29.84
CA ILE A 256 18.03 -8.25 29.97
C ILE A 256 18.06 -7.76 31.42
N ARG A 257 17.77 -8.63 32.40
CA ARG A 257 17.74 -8.23 33.82
C ARG A 257 19.11 -7.89 34.38
N SER A 258 20.17 -8.42 33.78
CA SER A 258 21.55 -8.13 34.17
C SER A 258 22.15 -6.94 33.42
N LEU A 259 21.38 -6.29 32.54
CA LEU A 259 21.88 -5.18 31.72
C LEU A 259 21.64 -3.82 32.39
N ASP A 260 22.57 -2.90 32.16
CA ASP A 260 22.44 -1.52 32.60
C ASP A 260 21.16 -0.87 32.04
N GLY A 261 20.42 -0.22 32.92
CA GLY A 261 19.13 0.41 32.63
C GLY A 261 17.90 -0.44 32.96
N TRP A 262 18.08 -1.68 33.42
CA TRP A 262 17.00 -2.46 34.02
C TRP A 262 16.71 -1.98 35.45
N LYS A 263 15.43 -1.76 35.79
CA LYS A 263 14.96 -1.26 37.10
C LYS A 263 13.96 -2.20 37.73
#